data_AF-A0A8T3SKI8-F1
#
_entry.id   AF-A0A8T3SKI8-F1
#
_cell.length_a   1.000
_cell.length_b   1.000
_cell.length_c   1.000
_cell.angle_alpha   90.00
_cell.angle_beta   90.00
_cell.angle_gamma   90.00
#
_symmetry.space_group_name_H-M   'P 1'
#
loop_
_entity.id
_entity.type
_entity.pdbx_description
1 polymer ?
#
loop_
_entity_poly.entity_id
_entity_poly.type
_entity_poly.pdbx_seq_one_letter_code
_entity_poly.pdbx_strand_id
1 'polypeptide(L)'
;MRIYEGSPRQDWEEVLRSIGAFADRERMKELLLLELDAGFILQGMGLPQAGARTESEGSLTKITRELPDDEVAELMDVATSNRTDAAPGTPHTEIANYYEHAMRVVGAYLDLQHPRDVFFFEQGGAFVLRLLLVGAGAAPAGHQLVEFTKDDIMSMIDAAPTQRNKPAQESGPPGETVP
;
A
#
# COMPACT_ATOMS: atom_id res chain seq x y z
N MET A 1 -4.64 2.55 -22.07
CA MET A 1 -3.82 3.65 -21.51
C MET A 1 -4.53 4.17 -20.26
N ARG A 2 -4.09 3.74 -19.07
CA ARG A 2 -4.15 4.56 -17.85
C ARG A 2 -2.85 4.38 -17.10
N ILE A 3 -1.96 5.30 -17.40
CA ILE A 3 -0.89 5.83 -16.57
C ILE A 3 -0.93 7.29 -17.02
N TYR A 4 -1.62 8.14 -16.27
CA TYR A 4 -1.76 9.55 -16.62
C TYR A 4 -0.45 10.22 -16.21
N GLU A 5 0.25 10.82 -17.16
CA GLU A 5 1.44 11.64 -16.91
C GLU A 5 1.07 12.78 -15.93
N GLY A 6 1.70 12.82 -14.75
CA GLY A 6 1.54 13.90 -13.77
C GLY A 6 0.38 13.76 -12.76
N SER A 7 -0.26 12.59 -12.63
CA SER A 7 -1.29 12.33 -11.61
C SER A 7 -0.67 11.82 -10.28
N PRO A 8 -1.24 12.14 -9.10
CA PRO A 8 -0.84 11.57 -7.80
C PRO A 8 -0.81 10.03 -7.75
N ARG A 9 -1.41 9.36 -8.73
CA ARG A 9 -1.58 7.90 -8.84
C ARG A 9 -0.46 7.17 -9.58
N GLN A 10 0.67 7.83 -9.81
CA GLN A 10 1.80 7.22 -10.50
C GLN A 10 2.62 6.27 -9.63
N ASP A 11 2.39 6.29 -8.31
CA ASP A 11 3.21 5.63 -7.32
C ASP A 11 2.31 4.83 -6.37
N TRP A 12 2.21 3.52 -6.58
CA TRP A 12 1.44 2.63 -5.72
C TRP A 12 2.01 2.60 -4.30
N GLU A 13 3.33 2.69 -4.13
CA GLU A 13 3.97 2.83 -2.81
C GLU A 13 3.34 3.99 -2.03
N GLU A 14 3.28 5.18 -2.60
CA GLU A 14 2.79 6.37 -1.91
C GLU A 14 1.27 6.40 -1.73
N VAL A 15 0.51 5.93 -2.73
CA VAL A 15 -0.95 5.78 -2.61
C VAL A 15 -1.31 4.80 -1.50
N LEU A 16 -0.77 3.58 -1.54
CA LEU A 16 -1.09 2.55 -0.57
C LEU A 16 -0.57 2.89 0.82
N ARG A 17 0.62 3.52 0.93
CA ARG A 17 1.10 4.05 2.21
C ARG A 17 0.10 5.02 2.83
N SER A 18 -0.48 5.92 2.05
CA SER A 18 -1.39 6.95 2.54
C SER A 18 -2.73 6.36 2.98
N ILE A 19 -3.24 5.38 2.23
CA ILE A 19 -4.41 4.57 2.60
C ILE A 19 -4.12 3.75 3.88
N GLY A 20 -2.92 3.18 4.01
CA GLY A 20 -2.49 2.45 5.20
C GLY A 20 -2.43 3.33 6.45
N ALA A 21 -1.86 4.54 6.32
CA ALA A 21 -1.84 5.52 7.40
C ALA A 21 -3.25 5.99 7.80
N PHE A 22 -4.19 6.02 6.85
CA PHE A 22 -5.61 6.23 7.16
C PHE A 22 -6.21 5.05 7.93
N ALA A 23 -5.97 3.81 7.50
CA ALA A 23 -6.44 2.62 8.18
C ALA A 23 -5.91 2.50 9.63
N ASP A 24 -4.65 2.86 9.88
CA ASP A 24 -4.06 2.90 11.23
C ASP A 24 -4.76 3.95 12.11
N ARG A 25 -5.03 5.15 11.59
CA ARG A 25 -5.74 6.23 12.31
C ARG A 25 -7.18 5.82 12.69
N GLU A 26 -7.87 5.16 11.77
CA GLU A 26 -9.22 4.62 11.98
C GLU A 26 -9.22 3.31 12.81
N ARG A 27 -8.03 2.81 13.21
CA ARG A 27 -7.83 1.55 13.94
C ARG A 27 -8.54 0.37 13.28
N MET A 28 -8.46 0.31 11.95
CA MET A 28 -9.00 -0.78 11.15
C MET A 28 -8.09 -2.02 11.24
N LYS A 29 -8.67 -3.20 11.08
CA LYS A 29 -7.98 -4.48 10.87
C LYS A 29 -8.68 -5.30 9.79
N GLU A 30 -8.00 -6.32 9.26
CA GLU A 30 -8.55 -7.23 8.25
C GLU A 30 -9.04 -6.46 7.01
N LEU A 31 -8.10 -5.78 6.35
CA LEU A 31 -8.42 -4.86 5.26
C LEU A 31 -8.85 -5.62 4.00
N LEU A 32 -9.77 -5.03 3.25
CA LEU A 32 -10.07 -5.38 1.86
C LEU A 32 -9.96 -4.10 1.04
N LEU A 33 -9.16 -4.13 -0.02
CA LEU A 33 -9.00 -3.03 -0.96
C LEU A 33 -9.41 -3.49 -2.36
N LEU A 34 -10.27 -2.71 -3.00
CA LEU A 34 -10.67 -2.89 -4.39
C LEU A 34 -10.38 -1.60 -5.17
N GLU A 35 -9.59 -1.71 -6.24
CA GLU A 35 -9.43 -0.62 -7.22
C GLU A 35 -10.72 -0.42 -8.03
N LEU A 36 -11.11 0.84 -8.20
CA LEU A 36 -12.19 1.27 -9.06
C LEU A 36 -11.64 2.22 -10.14
N ASP A 37 -12.43 2.47 -11.18
CA ASP A 37 -12.05 3.42 -12.23
C ASP A 37 -11.85 4.87 -11.73
N ALA A 38 -12.42 5.22 -10.57
CA ALA A 38 -12.41 6.55 -9.99
C ALA A 38 -12.05 6.54 -8.49
N GLY A 39 -11.20 5.61 -8.05
CA GLY A 39 -10.84 5.51 -6.63
C GLY A 39 -10.61 4.10 -6.14
N PHE A 40 -10.90 3.91 -4.86
CA PHE A 40 -10.84 2.62 -4.18
C PHE A 40 -12.06 2.41 -3.30
N ILE A 41 -12.36 1.15 -3.01
CA ILE A 41 -13.16 0.78 -1.84
C ILE A 41 -12.20 0.17 -0.83
N LEU A 42 -12.17 0.75 0.36
CA LEU A 42 -11.50 0.21 1.53
C LEU A 42 -12.55 -0.31 2.51
N GLN A 43 -12.48 -1.59 2.86
CA GLN A 43 -13.28 -2.17 3.93
C GLN A 43 -12.36 -2.75 5.00
N GLY A 44 -12.79 -2.72 6.25
CA GLY A 44 -12.09 -3.37 7.35
C GLY A 44 -12.96 -3.45 8.61
N MET A 45 -12.41 -4.04 9.65
CA MET A 45 -13.02 -4.17 10.97
C MET A 45 -12.44 -3.13 11.92
N GLY A 46 -13.27 -2.20 12.39
CA GLY A 46 -12.88 -1.17 13.35
C GLY A 46 -12.77 -1.74 14.76
N LEU A 47 -11.67 -1.44 15.45
CA LEU A 47 -11.48 -1.79 16.85
C LEU A 47 -12.11 -0.74 17.78
N PRO A 48 -12.82 -1.15 18.86
CA PRO A 48 -13.36 -0.21 19.83
C PRO A 48 -12.24 0.58 20.54
N GLN A 49 -12.54 1.83 20.92
CA GLN A 49 -11.61 2.66 21.69
C GLN A 49 -11.37 2.09 23.09
N ALA A 50 -10.11 2.10 23.53
CA ALA A 50 -9.75 1.70 24.88
C ALA A 50 -10.33 2.72 25.89
N GLY A 51 -11.19 2.27 26.80
CA GLY A 51 -11.80 3.12 27.83
C GLY A 51 -13.34 3.17 27.80
N ALA A 52 -13.99 2.56 26.82
CA ALA A 52 -15.44 2.31 26.87
C ALA A 52 -15.72 1.24 27.95
N ARG A 53 -16.11 1.70 29.14
CA ARG A 53 -16.37 0.88 30.32
C ARG A 53 -17.62 0.02 30.12
N THR A 54 -17.40 -1.29 30.12
CA THR A 54 -18.29 -2.39 30.56
C THR A 54 -19.74 -2.36 30.07
N GLU A 55 -20.01 -2.90 28.88
CA GLU A 55 -21.25 -3.63 28.49
C GLU A 55 -21.29 -4.02 27.00
N SER A 56 -20.30 -3.64 26.19
CA SER A 56 -20.19 -4.12 24.81
C SER A 56 -19.12 -5.20 24.71
N GLU A 57 -19.55 -6.46 24.78
CA GLU A 57 -18.78 -7.60 24.30
C GLU A 57 -18.25 -7.30 22.89
N GLY A 58 -16.94 -7.21 22.72
CA GLY A 58 -16.20 -7.53 21.48
C GLY A 58 -16.77 -7.09 20.13
N SER A 59 -17.53 -5.99 20.03
CA SER A 59 -18.17 -5.59 18.77
C SER A 59 -17.13 -5.05 17.80
N LEU A 60 -16.65 -5.91 16.91
CA LEU A 60 -15.95 -5.49 15.70
C LEU A 60 -16.98 -4.86 14.77
N THR A 61 -16.81 -3.57 14.45
CA THR A 61 -17.72 -2.86 13.55
C THR A 61 -17.14 -2.88 12.15
N LYS A 62 -17.91 -3.37 11.17
CA LYS A 62 -17.50 -3.28 9.76
C LYS A 62 -17.51 -1.81 9.31
N ILE A 63 -16.38 -1.35 8.82
CA ILE A 63 -16.17 -0.03 8.24
C ILE A 63 -16.00 -0.23 6.73
N THR A 64 -16.80 0.47 5.93
CA THR A 64 -16.64 0.53 4.47
C THR A 64 -16.49 1.99 4.08
N ARG A 65 -15.43 2.29 3.32
CA ARG A 65 -15.08 3.62 2.83
C ARG A 65 -14.86 3.55 1.34
N GLU A 66 -15.58 4.37 0.61
CA GLU A 66 -15.22 4.71 -0.77
C GLU A 66 -14.20 5.85 -0.70
N LEU A 67 -13.11 5.72 -1.44
CA LEU A 67 -12.00 6.66 -1.49
C LEU A 67 -11.85 7.14 -2.93
N PRO A 68 -12.57 8.19 -3.35
CA PRO A 68 -12.43 8.78 -4.67
C PRO A 68 -11.02 9.33 -4.91
N ASP A 69 -10.68 9.62 -6.17
CA ASP A 69 -9.40 10.26 -6.57
C ASP A 69 -8.99 11.42 -5.67
N ASP A 70 -9.91 12.35 -5.44
CA ASP A 70 -9.65 13.58 -4.69
C ASP A 70 -9.37 13.29 -3.20
N GLU A 71 -10.10 12.34 -2.59
CA GLU A 71 -9.87 11.93 -1.19
C GLU A 71 -8.52 11.23 -1.05
N VAL A 72 -8.11 10.42 -2.03
CA VAL A 72 -6.76 9.81 -2.03
C VAL A 72 -5.68 10.88 -2.11
N ALA A 73 -5.85 11.90 -2.96
CA ALA A 73 -4.90 13.01 -3.05
C ALA A 73 -4.80 13.77 -1.71
N GLU A 74 -5.93 14.07 -1.07
CA GLU A 74 -5.94 14.69 0.27
C GLU A 74 -5.22 13.83 1.32
N LEU A 75 -5.42 12.51 1.29
CA LEU A 75 -4.72 11.59 2.20
C LEU A 75 -3.21 11.60 1.99
N MET A 76 -2.74 11.71 0.74
CA MET A 76 -1.32 11.82 0.40
C MET A 76 -0.72 13.14 0.88
N ASP A 77 -1.44 14.25 0.74
CA ASP A 77 -1.00 15.56 1.22
C ASP A 77 -0.89 15.60 2.75
N VAL A 78 -1.87 15.02 3.46
CA VAL A 78 -1.83 14.86 4.92
C VAL A 78 -0.64 13.99 5.34
N ALA A 79 -0.41 12.87 4.65
CA ALA A 79 0.70 11.97 4.95
C ALA A 79 2.06 12.66 4.71
N THR A 80 2.18 13.49 3.68
CA THR A 80 3.39 14.28 3.39
C THR A 80 3.62 15.34 4.45
N SER A 81 2.58 16.08 4.83
CA SER A 81 2.65 17.12 5.86
C SER A 81 3.11 16.56 7.22
N ASN A 82 2.63 15.38 7.57
CA ASN A 82 3.00 14.69 8.81
C ASN A 82 4.46 14.17 8.81
N ARG A 83 5.08 13.97 7.64
CA ARG A 83 6.50 13.55 7.55
C ARG A 83 7.46 14.66 7.95
N THR A 84 7.11 15.90 7.67
CA THR A 84 7.95 17.07 8.01
C THR A 84 8.07 17.29 9.52
N ASP A 85 7.12 16.78 10.31
CA ASP A 85 7.09 16.94 11.77
C ASP A 85 7.53 15.69 12.56
N ALA A 86 7.61 14.51 11.94
CA ALA A 86 7.99 13.27 12.62
C ALA A 86 9.48 12.94 12.44
N ALA A 87 10.24 12.92 13.55
CA ALA A 87 11.56 12.28 13.60
C ALA A 87 11.44 10.81 13.11
N PRO A 88 12.48 10.22 12.50
CA PRO A 88 12.42 8.88 11.90
C PRO A 88 12.12 7.82 12.96
N GLY A 89 10.83 7.55 13.17
CA GLY A 89 10.33 6.63 14.17
C GLY A 89 10.32 5.20 13.63
N THR A 90 11.01 4.32 14.33
CA THR A 90 10.95 2.87 14.12
C THR A 90 9.48 2.40 14.08
N PRO A 91 9.07 1.51 13.15
CA PRO A 91 7.72 0.96 13.13
C PRO A 91 7.35 0.34 14.48
N HIS A 92 6.20 0.71 15.03
CA HIS A 92 5.64 0.07 16.22
C HIS A 92 4.54 -0.87 15.76
N THR A 93 4.86 -2.16 15.74
CA THR A 93 3.96 -3.27 15.38
C THR A 93 2.68 -3.34 16.24
N GLU A 94 2.61 -2.58 17.33
CA GLU A 94 1.42 -2.43 18.16
C GLU A 94 0.57 -1.23 17.70
N ILE A 95 -0.09 -1.42 16.55
CA ILE A 95 -1.31 -0.70 16.10
C ILE A 95 -1.14 0.77 15.69
N ALA A 96 -0.01 1.43 15.94
CA ALA A 96 0.11 2.86 15.62
C ALA A 96 0.53 3.16 14.16
N ASN A 97 1.15 2.22 13.44
CA ASN A 97 1.65 2.46 12.07
C ASN A 97 1.86 1.18 11.23
N TYR A 98 1.21 0.06 11.57
CA TYR A 98 1.48 -1.20 10.86
C TYR A 98 1.00 -1.14 9.41
N TYR A 99 -0.22 -0.67 9.16
CA TYR A 99 -0.78 -0.64 7.80
C TYR A 99 -0.09 0.39 6.93
N GLU A 100 0.35 1.54 7.47
CA GLU A 100 1.22 2.48 6.74
C GLU A 100 2.44 1.76 6.15
N HIS A 101 3.18 1.01 6.98
CA HIS A 101 4.41 0.34 6.54
C HIS A 101 4.14 -0.88 5.66
N ALA A 102 3.15 -1.71 6.00
CA ALA A 102 2.79 -2.89 5.24
C ALA A 102 2.26 -2.52 3.84
N MET A 103 1.33 -1.57 3.78
CA MET A 103 0.76 -1.12 2.51
C MET A 103 1.80 -0.39 1.65
N ARG A 104 2.77 0.32 2.26
CA ARG A 104 3.91 0.90 1.53
C ARG A 104 4.74 -0.16 0.82
N VAL A 105 5.18 -1.22 1.51
CA VAL A 105 6.01 -2.27 0.87
C VAL A 105 5.23 -3.10 -0.14
N VAL A 106 3.92 -3.28 0.06
CA VAL A 106 3.03 -3.87 -0.94
C VAL A 106 2.92 -2.96 -2.16
N GLY A 107 2.76 -1.64 -1.97
CA GLY A 107 2.72 -0.68 -3.06
C GLY A 107 4.00 -0.67 -3.88
N ALA A 108 5.16 -0.68 -3.23
CA ALA A 108 6.46 -0.77 -3.90
C ALA A 108 6.58 -2.06 -4.75
N TYR A 109 6.02 -3.18 -4.29
CA TYR A 109 5.94 -4.40 -5.09
C TYR A 109 5.03 -4.21 -6.31
N LEU A 110 3.86 -3.57 -6.16
CA LEU A 110 2.94 -3.30 -7.28
C LEU A 110 3.55 -2.38 -8.33
N ASP A 111 4.33 -1.38 -7.91
CA ASP A 111 5.07 -0.52 -8.83
C ASP A 111 6.01 -1.32 -9.72
N LEU A 112 6.66 -2.37 -9.20
CA LEU A 112 7.50 -3.26 -10.00
C LEU A 112 6.70 -4.17 -10.95
N GLN A 113 5.49 -4.56 -10.56
CA GLN A 113 4.65 -5.47 -11.37
C GLN A 113 3.89 -4.73 -12.48
N HIS A 114 3.69 -3.42 -12.35
CA HIS A 114 2.87 -2.60 -13.25
C HIS A 114 1.50 -3.23 -13.58
N PRO A 115 0.70 -3.63 -12.57
CA PRO A 115 -0.60 -4.24 -12.82
C PRO A 115 -1.57 -3.25 -13.44
N ARG A 116 -2.52 -3.79 -14.19
CA ARG A 116 -3.63 -3.04 -14.80
C ARG A 116 -4.79 -2.83 -13.83
N ASP A 117 -4.98 -3.76 -12.91
CA ASP A 117 -6.06 -3.76 -11.91
C ASP A 117 -5.59 -4.55 -10.68
N VAL A 118 -5.90 -4.02 -9.49
CA VAL A 118 -5.49 -4.56 -8.19
C VAL A 118 -6.70 -4.77 -7.29
N PHE A 119 -6.78 -5.98 -6.72
CA PHE A 119 -7.68 -6.30 -5.63
C PHE A 119 -6.90 -7.07 -4.57
N PHE A 120 -7.09 -6.77 -3.30
CA PHE A 120 -6.50 -7.59 -2.24
C PHE A 120 -7.29 -7.57 -0.95
N PHE A 121 -7.00 -8.56 -0.11
CA PHE A 121 -7.40 -8.56 1.28
C PHE A 121 -6.22 -8.91 2.18
N GLU A 122 -6.29 -8.46 3.41
CA GLU A 122 -5.37 -8.75 4.49
C GLU A 122 -6.12 -9.49 5.60
N GLN A 123 -5.52 -10.56 6.11
CA GLN A 123 -6.04 -11.28 7.27
C GLN A 123 -4.90 -11.80 8.13
N GLY A 124 -4.91 -11.47 9.43
CA GLY A 124 -3.90 -11.95 10.38
C GLY A 124 -2.46 -11.49 10.09
N GLY A 125 -2.30 -10.42 9.31
CA GLY A 125 -1.04 -9.87 8.82
C GLY A 125 -0.59 -10.43 7.47
N ALA A 126 -1.30 -11.41 6.91
CA ALA A 126 -1.02 -11.94 5.58
C ALA A 126 -1.82 -11.19 4.52
N PHE A 127 -1.23 -10.91 3.36
CA PHE A 127 -1.85 -10.21 2.25
C PHE A 127 -2.00 -11.15 1.06
N VAL A 128 -3.19 -11.19 0.47
CA VAL A 128 -3.47 -11.94 -0.76
C VAL A 128 -3.97 -10.98 -1.82
N LEU A 129 -3.19 -10.84 -2.90
CA LEU A 129 -3.42 -9.91 -3.99
C LEU A 129 -3.81 -10.67 -5.26
N ARG A 130 -4.83 -10.17 -5.95
CA ARG A 130 -5.16 -10.52 -7.32
C ARG A 130 -4.77 -9.37 -8.22
N LEU A 131 -3.84 -9.65 -9.12
CA LEU A 131 -3.34 -8.70 -10.11
C LEU A 131 -3.87 -9.08 -11.49
N LEU A 132 -4.32 -8.08 -12.25
CA LEU A 132 -4.48 -8.23 -13.69
C LEU A 132 -3.22 -7.70 -14.37
N LEU A 133 -2.48 -8.57 -15.04
CA LEU A 133 -1.34 -8.17 -15.85
C LEU A 133 -1.78 -8.14 -17.32
N VAL A 134 -1.43 -7.06 -18.02
CA VAL A 134 -1.63 -6.93 -19.46
C VAL A 134 -0.26 -6.94 -20.11
N GLY A 135 0.06 -8.02 -20.83
CA GLY A 135 1.36 -8.15 -21.49
C GLY A 135 1.58 -7.11 -22.58
N ALA A 136 2.84 -6.83 -22.89
CA ALA A 136 3.19 -6.03 -24.06
C ALA A 136 2.97 -6.86 -25.35
N GLY A 137 2.28 -6.29 -26.34
CA GLY A 137 2.04 -6.92 -27.64
C GLY A 137 0.86 -7.89 -27.66
N ALA A 138 1.02 -9.06 -28.28
CA ALA A 138 -0.06 -10.04 -28.51
C ALA A 138 -0.27 -11.04 -27.36
N ALA A 139 0.40 -10.85 -26.21
CA ALA A 139 0.25 -11.73 -25.07
C ALA A 139 -1.12 -11.48 -24.39
N PRO A 140 -1.91 -12.53 -24.11
CA PRO A 140 -3.22 -12.37 -23.47
C PRO A 140 -3.08 -11.81 -22.05
N ALA A 141 -4.03 -10.99 -21.64
CA ALA A 141 -4.12 -10.53 -20.26
C ALA A 141 -4.32 -11.72 -19.32
N GLY A 142 -3.62 -11.72 -18.20
CA GLY A 142 -3.59 -12.82 -17.24
C GLY A 142 -3.84 -12.37 -15.81
N HIS A 143 -4.50 -13.22 -15.03
CA HIS A 143 -4.60 -13.02 -13.59
C HIS A 143 -3.47 -13.73 -12.86
N GLN A 144 -2.86 -13.02 -11.92
CA GLN A 144 -1.88 -13.57 -11.00
C GLN A 144 -2.38 -13.40 -9.57
N LEU A 145 -2.24 -14.45 -8.77
CA LEU A 145 -2.40 -14.40 -7.32
C LEU A 145 -1.02 -14.31 -6.67
N VAL A 146 -0.86 -13.38 -5.74
CA VAL A 146 0.36 -13.18 -4.96
C VAL A 146 -0.04 -13.24 -3.49
N GLU A 147 0.72 -13.99 -2.71
CA GLU A 147 0.52 -14.11 -1.27
C GLU A 147 1.80 -13.64 -0.58
N PHE A 148 1.62 -12.80 0.44
CA PHE A 148 2.66 -12.44 1.39
C PHE A 148 2.20 -12.89 2.77
N THR A 149 3.00 -13.72 3.43
CA THR A 149 2.77 -14.04 4.83
C THR A 149 3.06 -12.82 5.71
N LYS A 150 2.60 -12.86 6.96
CA LYS A 150 2.97 -11.82 7.93
C LYS A 150 4.48 -11.66 8.07
N ASP A 151 5.22 -12.76 8.06
CA ASP A 151 6.67 -12.75 8.20
C ASP A 151 7.36 -12.16 6.95
N ASP A 152 6.81 -12.39 5.75
CA ASP A 152 7.27 -11.76 4.52
C ASP A 152 7.10 -10.25 4.59
N ILE A 153 5.92 -9.77 4.98
CA ILE A 153 5.64 -8.33 5.14
C ILE A 153 6.59 -7.69 6.15
N MET A 154 6.79 -8.32 7.31
CA MET A 154 7.73 -7.80 8.31
C MET A 154 9.15 -7.73 7.77
N SER A 155 9.61 -8.78 7.07
CA SER A 155 10.93 -8.82 6.44
C SER A 155 11.10 -7.73 5.36
N MET A 156 10.05 -7.49 4.57
CA MET A 156 10.02 -6.43 3.56
C MET A 156 10.10 -5.04 4.20
N ILE A 157 9.38 -4.81 5.31
CA ILE A 157 9.42 -3.56 6.07
C ILE A 157 10.84 -3.30 6.59
N ASP A 158 11.47 -4.31 7.20
CA ASP A 158 12.82 -4.20 7.76
C ASP A 158 13.89 -3.91 6.68
N ALA A 159 13.72 -4.47 5.47
CA ALA A 159 14.64 -4.25 4.36
C ALA A 159 14.49 -2.88 3.66
N ALA A 160 13.32 -2.25 3.78
CA ALA A 160 12.97 -1.06 3.01
C ALA A 160 13.88 0.18 3.25
N PRO A 161 14.35 0.50 4.48
CA PRO A 161 15.27 1.61 4.69
C PRO A 161 16.59 1.46 3.91
N THR A 162 17.10 0.24 3.76
CA THR A 162 18.33 -0.04 3.02
C THR A 162 18.14 0.13 1.52
N GLN A 163 16.95 -0.16 0.99
CA GLN A 163 16.63 0.00 -0.43
C GLN A 163 16.59 1.47 -0.86
N ARG A 164 16.13 2.39 0.03
CA ARG A 164 16.18 3.84 -0.21
C ARG A 164 17.59 4.42 -0.37
N ASN A 165 18.57 3.81 0.30
CA ASN A 165 19.95 4.29 0.31
C ASN A 165 20.81 3.73 -0.82
N LYS A 166 20.23 2.94 -1.72
CA LYS A 166 20.94 2.48 -2.92
C LYS A 166 20.85 3.61 -3.95
N PRO A 167 21.96 4.30 -4.29
CA PRO A 167 21.94 5.27 -5.38
C PRO A 167 21.46 4.56 -6.65
N ALA A 168 20.59 5.22 -7.42
CA ALA A 168 20.14 4.75 -8.71
C ALA A 168 21.37 4.26 -9.49
N GLN A 169 21.41 2.96 -9.79
CA GLN A 169 22.53 2.36 -10.49
C GLN A 169 22.56 3.03 -11.87
N GLU A 170 23.50 3.96 -12.06
CA GLU A 170 23.70 4.68 -13.30
C GLU A 170 23.74 3.67 -14.44
N SER A 171 22.71 3.71 -15.28
CA SER A 171 22.69 3.00 -16.55
C SER A 171 23.65 3.75 -17.48
N GLY A 172 24.95 3.61 -17.25
CA GLY A 172 25.98 4.13 -18.14
C GLY A 172 25.89 3.41 -19.49
N PRO A 173 26.05 4.12 -20.62
CA PRO A 173 25.88 3.53 -21.94
C PRO A 173 26.94 2.44 -22.18
N PRO A 174 26.63 1.39 -22.96
CA PRO A 174 27.60 0.36 -23.29
C PRO A 174 28.77 0.99 -24.04
N GLY A 175 29.96 0.90 -23.43
CA GLY A 175 31.22 1.37 -24.00
C GLY A 175 31.46 0.74 -25.36
N GLU A 176 31.56 1.60 -26.37
CA GLU A 176 32.01 1.31 -27.71
C GLU A 176 33.45 0.79 -27.64
N THR A 177 33.62 -0.51 -27.89
CA THR A 177 34.93 -1.12 -28.14
C THR A 177 35.42 -0.62 -29.50
N VAL A 178 36.39 0.28 -29.51
CA VAL A 178 37.12 0.72 -30.72
C VAL A 178 38.35 -0.20 -30.91
N PRO A 179 38.65 -0.62 -32.16
CA PRO A 179 39.67 -1.63 -32.50
C PRO A 179 41.13 -1.22 -32.24
#